data_AF-E9JBG7-F1
#
_entry.id   AF-E9JBG7-F1
#
_cell.length_a   1.000
_cell.length_b   1.000
_cell.length_c   1.000
_cell.angle_alpha   90.00
_cell.angle_beta   90.00
_cell.angle_gamma   90.00
#
_symmetry.space_group_name_H-M   'P 1'
#
loop_
_entity.id
_entity.type
_entity.pdbx_description
1 polymer ?
#
loop_
_entity_poly.entity_id
_entity_poly.type
_entity_poly.pdbx_seq_one_letter_code
_entity_poly.pdbx_strand_id
1 'polypeptide(L)'
;NYLKAWDLLKRAYEDKRVLISRHLTLLRNLPVLDKETSDGLSKLADDAQQHVASLSALGVSIGSEVLVNFIESKLPKNIAEK
;
A
#
# COMPACT_ATOMS: atom_id res chain seq x y z
N ASN A 1 -27.28 -24.11 -12.31
CA ASN A 1 -27.48 -22.66 -12.12
C ASN A 1 -26.76 -22.09 -10.89
N TYR A 2 -26.46 -22.88 -9.85
CA TYR A 2 -25.70 -22.44 -8.66
C TYR A 2 -24.30 -21.90 -8.95
N LEU A 3 -23.51 -22.59 -9.79
CA LEU A 3 -22.14 -22.15 -10.13
C LEU A 3 -22.09 -20.77 -10.79
N LYS A 4 -23.08 -20.45 -11.64
CA LYS A 4 -23.19 -19.12 -12.26
C LYS A 4 -23.47 -18.01 -11.25
N ALA A 5 -24.35 -18.28 -10.28
CA ALA A 5 -24.64 -17.33 -9.20
C ALA A 5 -23.44 -17.16 -8.26
N TRP A 6 -22.71 -18.25 -7.97
CA TRP A 6 -21.49 -18.22 -7.16
C TRP A 6 -20.34 -17.45 -7.85
N ASP A 7 -20.17 -17.62 -9.15
CA ASP A 7 -19.19 -16.84 -9.93
C ASP A 7 -19.59 -15.38 -10.09
N LEU A 8 -20.89 -15.08 -10.19
CA LEU A 8 -21.39 -13.70 -10.15
C LEU A 8 -21.10 -13.05 -8.80
N LEU A 9 -21.31 -13.79 -7.70
CA LEU A 9 -21.02 -13.33 -6.34
C LEU A 9 -19.52 -13.06 -6.17
N LYS A 10 -18.66 -14.00 -6.58
CA LYS A 10 -17.20 -13.79 -6.57
C LYS A 10 -16.77 -12.60 -7.41
N ARG A 11 -17.35 -12.41 -8.60
CA ARG A 11 -17.03 -11.22 -9.42
C ARG A 11 -17.49 -9.92 -8.78
N ALA A 12 -18.63 -9.94 -8.09
CA ALA A 12 -19.19 -8.75 -7.43
C ALA A 12 -18.49 -8.42 -6.08
N TYR A 13 -18.00 -9.44 -5.35
CA TYR A 13 -17.46 -9.29 -4.00
C TYR A 13 -15.96 -9.59 -3.86
N GLU A 14 -15.32 -10.28 -4.81
CA GLU A 14 -13.88 -10.55 -4.87
C GLU A 14 -13.21 -9.80 -6.03
N ASP A 15 -13.63 -8.57 -6.33
CA ASP A 15 -12.91 -7.78 -7.34
C ASP A 15 -11.53 -7.40 -6.80
N LYS A 16 -10.57 -8.30 -7.03
CA LYS A 16 -9.16 -8.13 -6.67
C LYS A 16 -8.64 -6.79 -7.18
N ARG A 17 -9.16 -6.25 -8.29
CA ARG A 17 -8.76 -4.95 -8.81
C ARG A 17 -9.11 -3.82 -7.84
N VAL A 18 -10.27 -3.88 -7.19
CA VAL A 18 -10.68 -2.87 -6.20
C VAL A 18 -9.78 -2.94 -4.97
N LEU A 19 -9.47 -4.15 -4.47
CA LEU A 19 -8.57 -4.32 -3.32
C LEU A 19 -7.14 -3.87 -3.64
N ILE A 20 -6.62 -4.25 -4.82
CA ILE A 20 -5.33 -3.78 -5.32
C ILE A 20 -5.32 -2.25 -5.40
N SER A 21 -6.34 -1.66 -6.04
CA SER A 21 -6.45 -0.20 -6.16
C SER A 21 -6.47 0.47 -4.78
N ARG A 22 -7.21 -0.08 -3.82
CA ARG A 22 -7.27 0.45 -2.45
C ARG A 22 -5.91 0.44 -1.78
N HIS A 23 -5.18 -0.67 -1.81
CA HIS A 23 -3.86 -0.75 -1.19
C HIS A 23 -2.83 0.15 -1.89
N LEU A 24 -2.89 0.29 -3.22
CA LEU A 24 -2.05 1.25 -3.96
C LEU A 24 -2.35 2.69 -3.57
N THR A 25 -3.63 3.06 -3.41
CA THR A 25 -4.04 4.39 -2.96
C THR A 25 -3.56 4.67 -1.54
N LEU A 26 -3.71 3.70 -0.63
CA LEU A 26 -3.26 3.85 0.76
C LEU A 26 -1.74 4.00 0.86
N LEU A 27 -0.98 3.17 0.13
CA LEU A 27 0.48 3.26 0.07
C LEU A 27 0.95 4.62 -0.48
N ARG A 28 0.32 5.13 -1.54
CA ARG A 28 0.62 6.46 -2.10
C ARG A 28 0.29 7.59 -1.12
N ASN A 29 -0.81 7.43 -0.38
CA ASN A 29 -1.36 8.44 0.52
C ASN A 29 -0.93 8.22 1.98
N LEU A 30 0.16 7.49 2.22
CA LEU A 30 0.75 7.41 3.55
C LEU A 30 0.96 8.82 4.14
N PRO A 31 0.79 8.98 5.46
CA PRO A 31 0.94 10.27 6.11
C PRO A 31 2.38 10.77 6.01
N VAL A 32 2.54 12.06 5.75
CA VAL A 32 3.85 12.74 5.79
C VAL A 32 4.24 12.91 7.25
N LEU A 33 5.49 12.60 7.59
CA LEU A 33 6.01 12.83 8.93
C LEU A 33 6.44 14.30 9.07
N ASP A 34 5.90 14.99 10.08
CA ASP A 34 6.26 16.38 10.38
C ASP A 34 7.62 16.49 11.10
N LYS A 35 7.98 15.45 11.86
CA LYS A 35 9.21 15.39 12.66
C LYS A 35 9.80 13.98 12.59
N GLU A 36 11.12 13.93 12.67
CA GLU A 36 11.86 12.69 12.78
C GLU A 36 11.76 12.16 14.20
N THR A 37 10.77 11.30 14.43
CA THR A 37 10.63 10.52 15.66
C THR A 37 10.79 9.06 15.33
N SER A 38 11.45 8.30 16.22
CA SER A 38 11.62 6.85 16.05
C SER A 38 10.28 6.17 15.83
N ASP A 39 9.28 6.51 16.65
CA ASP A 39 7.94 5.94 16.56
C ASP A 39 7.24 6.28 15.22
N GLY A 40 7.43 7.50 14.71
CA GLY A 40 6.87 7.94 13.43
C GLY A 40 7.48 7.18 12.26
N LEU A 41 8.80 6.99 12.25
CA LEU A 41 9.52 6.24 11.22
C LEU A 41 9.16 4.76 11.25
N SER A 42 9.13 4.13 12.44
CA SER A 42 8.72 2.73 12.58
C SER A 42 7.28 2.53 12.10
N LYS A 43 6.35 3.40 12.50
CA LYS A 43 4.96 3.31 12.06
C LYS A 43 4.82 3.48 10.54
N LEU A 44 5.53 4.43 9.93
CA LEU A 44 5.53 4.63 8.48
C LEU A 44 6.02 3.37 7.74
N ALA A 45 7.09 2.75 8.25
CA ALA A 45 7.63 1.50 7.69
C ALA A 45 6.63 0.34 7.83
N ASP A 46 6.03 0.19 9.00
CA ASP A 46 5.04 -0.86 9.28
C ASP A 46 3.80 -0.72 8.38
N ASP A 47 3.24 0.49 8.27
CA ASP A 47 2.07 0.78 7.43
C ASP A 47 2.37 0.49 5.94
N ALA A 48 3.54 0.90 5.45
CA ALA A 48 3.97 0.60 4.10
C ALA A 48 4.14 -0.90 3.86
N GLN A 49 4.80 -1.60 4.78
CA GLN A 49 5.03 -3.04 4.70
C GLN A 49 3.71 -3.83 4.70
N GLN A 50 2.73 -3.40 5.50
CA GLN A 50 1.40 -4.02 5.53
C GLN A 50 0.69 -3.90 4.16
N HIS A 51 0.76 -2.75 3.51
CA HIS A 51 0.16 -2.55 2.19
C HIS A 51 0.88 -3.36 1.10
N VAL A 52 2.21 -3.42 1.14
CA VAL A 52 3.00 -4.25 0.22
C VAL A 52 2.70 -5.74 0.41
N ALA A 53 2.60 -6.22 1.65
CA ALA A 53 2.23 -7.60 1.95
C ALA A 53 0.83 -7.95 1.43
N SER A 54 -0.14 -7.03 1.60
CA SER A 54 -1.50 -7.20 1.09
C SER A 54 -1.55 -7.27 -0.44
N LEU A 55 -0.76 -6.44 -1.13
CA LEU A 55 -0.62 -6.47 -2.58
C LEU A 55 0.05 -7.77 -3.07
N SER A 56 1.08 -8.23 -2.36
CA SER A 56 1.75 -9.50 -2.65
C SER A 56 0.77 -10.69 -2.54
N ALA A 57 -0.08 -10.72 -1.50
CA ALA A 57 -1.13 -11.73 -1.34
C ALA A 57 -2.17 -11.68 -2.47
N LEU A 58 -2.36 -10.53 -3.11
CA LEU A 58 -3.22 -10.34 -4.29
C LEU A 58 -2.50 -10.62 -5.62
N GLY A 59 -1.22 -11.02 -5.59
CA GLY A 59 -0.40 -11.32 -6.76
C GLY A 59 0.22 -10.09 -7.43
N VAL A 60 0.30 -8.96 -6.72
CA VAL A 60 0.91 -7.72 -7.22
C VAL A 60 2.24 -7.47 -6.52
N SER A 61 3.29 -7.33 -7.31
CA SER A 61 4.60 -6.89 -6.83
C SER A 61 4.79 -5.40 -7.16
N ILE A 62 5.37 -4.66 -6.22
CA ILE A 62 5.77 -3.26 -6.42
C ILE A 62 7.29 -3.25 -6.60
N GLY A 63 7.78 -2.55 -7.64
CA GLY A 63 9.20 -2.33 -7.84
C GLY A 63 9.82 -1.53 -6.68
N SER A 64 11.02 -1.92 -6.26
CA SER A 64 11.75 -1.30 -5.15
C SER A 64 11.93 0.20 -5.34
N GLU A 65 12.17 0.66 -6.56
CA GLU A 65 12.39 2.06 -6.91
C GLU A 65 11.14 2.90 -6.66
N VAL A 66 9.97 2.35 -6.97
CA VAL A 66 8.68 3.02 -6.74
C VAL A 66 8.37 3.08 -5.25
N LEU A 67 8.65 1.99 -4.54
CA LEU A 67 8.44 1.93 -3.09
C LEU A 67 9.32 2.96 -2.37
N VAL A 68 10.60 3.02 -2.70
CA VAL A 68 11.55 3.98 -2.14
C VAL A 68 11.08 5.41 -2.40
N ASN A 69 10.73 5.75 -3.64
CA ASN A 69 10.21 7.08 -3.98
C ASN A 69 8.95 7.45 -3.17
N PHE A 70 8.05 6.50 -2.94
CA PHE A 70 6.88 6.74 -2.08
C PHE A 70 7.28 7.01 -0.63
N ILE A 71 8.19 6.22 -0.05
CA ILE A 71 8.65 6.44 1.32
C ILE A 71 9.38 7.78 1.46
N GLU A 72 10.30 8.10 0.55
CA GLU A 72 11.03 9.36 0.51
C GLU A 72 10.09 10.57 0.48
N SER A 73 8.99 10.49 -0.29
CA SER A 73 7.98 11.54 -0.36
C SER A 73 7.25 11.80 0.97
N LYS A 74 7.36 10.89 1.95
CA LYS A 74 6.74 10.99 3.28
C LYS A 74 7.71 11.36 4.38
N LEU A 75 9.01 11.39 4.09
CA LEU A 75 10.02 11.81 5.04
C LEU A 75 10.00 13.33 5.23
N PRO A 76 10.36 13.83 6.42
CA PRO A 76 10.48 15.26 6.63
C PRO A 76 11.67 15.81 5.84
N LYS A 77 11.56 17.07 5.40
CA LYS A 77 12.48 17.71 4.43
C LYS A 77 13.95 17.72 4.87
N ASN A 78 14.20 17.70 6.18
CA ASN A 78 15.54 17.63 6.76
C ASN A 78 16.29 16.32 6.43
N ILE A 79 15.58 15.27 6.00
CA ILE A 79 16.16 13.98 5.60
C ILE A 79 16.26 13.86 4.08
N ALA A 80 15.27 14.37 3.34
CA ALA A 80 15.22 14.24 1.88
C ALA A 80 16.30 15.07 1.14
N GLU A 81 16.90 16.07 1.80
CA GLU A 81 17.91 16.97 1.23
C GLU A 81 19.36 16.60 1.60
N LYS A 82 19.58 15.47 2.30
CA LYS A 82 20.91 14.95 2.66
C LYS A 82 21.37 13.85 1.72
#